data_AF-A0A3N5YE75-F1
#
_entry.id   AF-A0A3N5YE75-F1
#
_cell.length_a   1.000
_cell.length_b   1.000
_cell.length_c   1.000
_cell.angle_alpha   90.00
_cell.angle_beta   90.00
_cell.angle_gamma   90.00
#
_symmetry.space_group_name_H-M   'P 1'
#
loop_
_entity.id
_entity.type
_entity.pdbx_description
1 polymer ?
#
loop_
_entity_poly.entity_id
_entity_poly.type
_entity_poly.pdbx_seq_one_letter_code
_entity_poly.pdbx_strand_id
1 'polypeptide(L)'
;MKVSKWPDAALILILTFLPCLFFWRLITPHPADRMRIRAGDFTEQYFPLRAFAAQEWVRGRIPLWNSYLYGGQPALADIQSGALYPPHVIEALILGRGGPLVGREVGFPLWALEWQVVAHFSLAAVGTYLFVRSLGRQSGVSWRRARFGGVIASLVFTYGGYLTGFPVQQMTIVEVSAWLPWVMWAVGSREKGEGRRDTKRRIGRAAWGGLAFGLAI
;
A
#
# COMPACT_ATOMS: atom_id res chain seq x y z
N MET A 1 -23.00 -6.77 26.56
CA MET A 1 -23.38 -7.39 25.26
C MET A 1 -22.15 -7.60 24.40
N LYS A 2 -21.83 -8.85 24.01
CA LYS A 2 -20.74 -9.14 23.06
C LYS A 2 -21.16 -8.64 21.67
N VAL A 3 -20.61 -7.51 21.24
CA VAL A 3 -20.85 -6.98 19.89
C VAL A 3 -20.19 -7.92 18.87
N SER A 4 -20.98 -8.41 17.92
CA SER A 4 -20.51 -9.28 16.83
C SER A 4 -19.41 -8.58 16.02
N LYS A 5 -18.25 -9.25 15.88
CA LYS A 5 -17.08 -8.77 15.11
C LYS A 5 -17.25 -8.95 13.59
N TRP A 6 -18.19 -9.79 13.16
CA TRP A 6 -18.46 -10.12 11.77
C TRP A 6 -18.69 -8.91 10.85
N PRO A 7 -19.48 -7.90 11.24
CA PRO A 7 -19.66 -6.71 10.39
C PRO A 7 -18.41 -5.86 10.19
N ASP A 8 -17.38 -5.94 11.03
CA ASP A 8 -16.12 -5.24 10.75
C ASP A 8 -15.26 -5.99 9.75
N ALA A 9 -15.20 -7.31 9.87
CA ALA A 9 -14.45 -8.13 8.92
C ALA A 9 -15.03 -7.99 7.51
N ALA A 10 -16.35 -8.01 7.38
CA ALA A 10 -17.03 -7.78 6.11
C ALA A 10 -16.70 -6.40 5.51
N LEU A 11 -16.75 -5.33 6.31
CA LEU A 11 -16.40 -3.99 5.83
C LEU A 11 -14.93 -3.88 5.42
N ILE A 12 -14.02 -4.47 6.20
CA ILE A 12 -12.59 -4.48 5.85
C ILE A 12 -12.37 -5.24 4.54
N LEU A 13 -13.00 -6.40 4.35
CA LEU A 13 -12.92 -7.15 3.10
C LEU A 13 -13.46 -6.34 1.92
N ILE A 14 -14.63 -5.73 2.06
CA ILE A 14 -15.22 -4.87 1.02
C ILE A 14 -14.25 -3.73 0.67
N LEU A 15 -13.73 -3.00 1.67
CA LEU A 15 -12.81 -1.89 1.43
C LEU A 15 -11.46 -2.33 0.85
N THR A 16 -11.03 -3.55 1.15
CA THR A 16 -9.80 -4.14 0.59
C THR A 16 -9.97 -4.44 -0.91
N PHE A 17 -11.14 -4.94 -1.33
CA PHE A 17 -11.37 -5.34 -2.73
C PHE A 17 -12.02 -4.25 -3.59
N LEU A 18 -12.55 -3.18 -2.99
CA LEU A 18 -13.17 -2.09 -3.73
C LEU A 18 -12.21 -1.38 -4.71
N PRO A 19 -10.91 -1.18 -4.38
CA PRO A 19 -9.95 -0.66 -5.36
C PRO A 19 -9.77 -1.56 -6.59
N CYS A 20 -9.89 -2.88 -6.44
CA CYS A 20 -9.86 -3.79 -7.59
C CYS A 20 -11.06 -3.56 -8.52
N LEU A 21 -12.24 -3.25 -7.95
CA LEU A 21 -13.41 -2.87 -8.74
C LEU A 21 -13.22 -1.49 -9.38
N PHE A 22 -12.66 -0.51 -8.67
CA PHE A 22 -12.41 0.82 -9.21
C PHE A 22 -11.40 0.78 -10.38
N PHE A 23 -10.31 0.03 -10.22
CA PHE A 23 -9.26 -0.16 -11.22
C PHE A 23 -9.46 -1.41 -12.09
N TRP A 24 -10.70 -1.88 -12.26
CA TRP A 24 -10.99 -3.12 -12.97
C TRP A 24 -10.41 -3.14 -14.39
N ARG A 25 -10.33 -1.98 -15.06
CA ARG A 25 -9.73 -1.84 -16.40
C ARG A 25 -8.21 -1.99 -16.43
N LEU A 26 -7.51 -1.74 -15.31
CA LEU A 26 -6.07 -2.03 -15.21
C LEU A 26 -5.82 -3.53 -15.04
N ILE A 27 -6.75 -4.22 -14.38
CA ILE A 27 -6.60 -5.62 -13.95
C ILE A 27 -7.09 -6.59 -15.03
N THR A 28 -8.17 -6.24 -15.73
CA THR A 28 -8.89 -7.16 -16.63
C THR A 28 -7.97 -7.87 -17.63
N PRO A 29 -8.07 -9.20 -17.77
CA PRO A 29 -7.31 -9.94 -18.76
C PRO A 29 -7.84 -9.72 -20.18
N HIS A 30 -9.08 -9.24 -20.33
CA HIS A 30 -9.72 -9.05 -21.62
C HIS A 30 -9.10 -7.86 -22.37
N PRO A 31 -8.42 -8.06 -23.51
CA PRO A 31 -7.65 -7.00 -24.16
C PRO A 31 -8.49 -5.80 -24.59
N ALA A 32 -9.76 -6.00 -24.96
CA ALA A 32 -10.63 -4.91 -25.43
C ALA A 32 -11.02 -3.92 -24.31
N ASP A 33 -11.05 -4.37 -23.06
CA ASP A 33 -11.41 -3.53 -21.91
C ASP A 33 -10.20 -2.99 -21.14
N ARG A 34 -9.01 -3.49 -21.50
CA ARG A 34 -7.79 -3.22 -20.76
C ARG A 34 -7.31 -1.80 -21.02
N MET A 35 -7.17 -1.04 -19.95
CA MET A 35 -6.56 0.28 -19.95
C MET A 35 -5.21 0.24 -19.22
N ARG A 36 -4.36 1.22 -19.50
CA ARG A 36 -3.08 1.43 -18.84
C ARG A 36 -3.08 2.82 -18.22
N ILE A 37 -2.27 2.99 -17.19
CA ILE A 37 -1.95 4.33 -16.70
C ILE A 37 -1.28 5.09 -17.85
N ARG A 38 -1.72 6.34 -18.07
CA ARG A 38 -1.22 7.19 -19.15
C ARG A 38 0.29 7.34 -19.04
N ALA A 39 0.98 7.40 -20.18
CA ALA A 39 2.42 7.65 -20.21
C ALA A 39 2.78 8.94 -19.46
N GLY A 40 3.89 8.88 -18.72
CA GLY A 40 4.39 9.91 -17.82
C GLY A 40 5.35 9.30 -16.79
N ASP A 41 5.58 9.98 -15.66
CA ASP A 41 6.47 9.55 -14.58
C ASP A 41 6.29 8.06 -14.19
N PHE A 42 5.05 7.57 -14.17
CA PHE A 42 4.75 6.18 -13.82
C PHE A 42 5.47 5.18 -14.74
N THR A 43 5.37 5.39 -16.05
CA THR A 43 5.93 4.49 -17.08
C THR A 43 7.37 4.82 -17.43
N GLU A 44 7.75 6.09 -17.34
CA GLU A 44 9.03 6.59 -17.85
C GLU A 44 10.11 6.67 -16.77
N GLN A 45 9.71 6.78 -15.50
CA GLN A 45 10.64 6.90 -14.37
C GLN A 45 10.47 5.75 -13.37
N TYR A 46 9.29 5.58 -12.78
CA TYR A 46 9.08 4.56 -11.74
C TYR A 46 9.21 3.14 -12.27
N PHE A 47 8.64 2.85 -13.45
CA PHE A 47 8.74 1.53 -14.06
C PHE A 47 10.18 1.06 -14.30
N PRO A 48 11.06 1.78 -15.04
CA PRO A 48 12.42 1.31 -15.27
C PRO A 48 13.25 1.21 -13.98
N LEU A 49 13.09 2.15 -13.03
CA LEU A 49 13.77 2.08 -11.73
C LEU A 49 13.34 0.84 -10.93
N ARG A 50 12.03 0.58 -10.86
CA ARG A 50 11.48 -0.57 -10.16
C ARG A 50 11.88 -1.87 -10.82
N ALA A 51 11.91 -1.92 -12.15
CA ALA A 51 12.35 -3.08 -12.89
C ALA A 51 13.83 -3.40 -12.67
N PHE A 52 14.70 -2.38 -12.65
CA PHE A 52 16.11 -2.55 -12.30
C PHE A 52 16.27 -3.14 -10.88
N ALA A 53 15.64 -2.53 -9.87
CA ALA A 53 15.75 -2.99 -8.49
C ALA A 53 15.23 -4.42 -8.33
N ALA A 54 14.10 -4.74 -8.96
CA ALA A 54 13.54 -6.09 -8.94
C ALA A 54 14.49 -7.13 -9.56
N GLN A 55 15.11 -6.83 -10.70
CA GLN A 55 16.06 -7.72 -11.36
C GLN A 55 17.29 -8.01 -10.49
N GLU A 56 17.85 -6.99 -9.82
CA GLU A 56 18.99 -7.19 -8.92
C GLU A 56 18.62 -8.10 -7.75
N TRP A 57 17.48 -7.86 -7.10
CA TRP A 57 17.00 -8.72 -6.01
C TRP A 57 16.79 -10.16 -6.44
N VAL A 58 16.18 -10.39 -7.61
CA VAL A 58 15.96 -11.73 -8.14
C VAL A 58 17.28 -12.44 -8.44
N ARG A 59 18.32 -11.70 -8.86
CA ARG A 59 19.69 -12.21 -9.06
C ARG A 59 20.48 -12.37 -7.76
N GLY A 60 19.89 -12.09 -6.60
CA GLY A 60 20.55 -12.16 -5.31
C GLY A 60 21.56 -11.04 -5.06
N ARG A 61 21.46 -9.93 -5.79
CA ARG A 61 22.29 -8.74 -5.62
C ARG A 61 21.48 -7.61 -5.00
N ILE A 62 22.12 -6.87 -4.12
CA ILE A 62 21.54 -5.65 -3.57
C ILE A 62 21.67 -4.56 -4.67
N PRO A 63 20.59 -3.84 -5.03
CA PRO A 63 20.64 -2.80 -6.06
C PRO A 63 21.38 -1.55 -5.54
N LEU A 64 22.71 -1.59 -5.54
CA LEU A 64 23.56 -0.51 -5.02
C LEU A 64 23.68 0.66 -6.00
N TRP A 65 23.97 0.36 -7.28
CA TRP A 65 24.26 1.35 -8.31
C TRP A 65 23.59 0.96 -9.63
N ASN A 66 22.87 1.90 -10.23
CA ASN A 66 22.24 1.75 -11.54
C ASN A 66 23.07 2.52 -12.58
N SER A 67 23.84 1.79 -13.39
CA SER A 67 24.71 2.38 -14.43
C SER A 67 23.97 2.86 -15.69
N TYR A 68 22.68 2.57 -15.82
CA TYR A 68 21.93 2.81 -17.06
C TYR A 68 21.38 4.24 -17.21
N LEU A 69 21.40 5.04 -16.13
CA LEU A 69 20.82 6.38 -16.11
C LEU A 69 21.90 7.42 -15.82
N TYR A 70 22.03 8.43 -16.69
CA TYR A 70 22.92 9.60 -16.54
C TYR A 70 24.38 9.29 -16.17
N GLY A 71 24.95 8.20 -16.68
CA GLY A 71 26.31 7.76 -16.33
C GLY A 71 26.42 7.06 -14.97
N GLY A 72 25.30 6.89 -14.28
CA GLY A 72 25.15 6.12 -13.06
C GLY A 72 24.41 6.89 -11.97
N GLN A 73 23.61 6.16 -11.17
CA GLN A 73 22.94 6.71 -9.99
C GLN A 73 22.94 5.71 -8.82
N PRO A 74 22.91 6.19 -7.56
CA PRO A 74 22.87 5.33 -6.39
C PRO A 74 21.47 4.73 -6.20
N ALA A 75 21.21 3.59 -6.86
CA ALA A 75 19.91 2.92 -6.83
C ALA A 75 19.43 2.62 -5.40
N LEU A 76 20.32 2.28 -4.47
CA LEU A 76 19.92 1.99 -3.09
C LEU A 76 19.38 3.22 -2.35
N ALA A 77 19.96 4.38 -2.61
CA ALA A 77 19.64 5.64 -1.96
C ALA A 77 18.58 6.44 -2.70
N ASP A 78 18.24 6.05 -3.93
CA ASP A 78 17.17 6.66 -4.70
C ASP A 78 15.81 6.24 -4.14
N ILE A 79 15.08 7.23 -3.61
CA ILE A 79 13.73 7.05 -3.05
C ILE A 79 12.75 6.50 -4.10
N GLN A 80 12.93 6.83 -5.37
CA GLN A 80 11.99 6.44 -6.43
C GLN A 80 12.14 4.97 -6.81
N SER A 81 13.37 4.44 -6.77
CA SER A 81 13.65 3.02 -6.93
C SER A 81 12.91 2.16 -5.89
N GLY A 82 12.72 2.68 -4.67
CA GLY A 82 12.18 1.92 -3.55
C GLY A 82 12.97 0.63 -3.27
N ALA A 83 14.28 0.64 -3.52
CA ALA A 83 15.17 -0.52 -3.51
C ALA A 83 15.07 -1.39 -2.24
N LEU A 84 14.91 -0.76 -1.06
CA LEU A 84 14.80 -1.43 0.23
C LEU A 84 13.36 -1.52 0.76
N TYR A 85 12.37 -1.02 0.02
CA TYR A 85 10.99 -1.02 0.48
C TYR A 85 10.43 -2.45 0.44
N PRO A 86 10.11 -3.05 1.60
CA PRO A 86 9.85 -4.49 1.69
C PRO A 86 8.73 -5.00 0.77
N PRO A 87 7.59 -4.29 0.58
CA PRO A 87 6.58 -4.72 -0.39
C PRO A 87 7.11 -4.88 -1.82
N HIS A 88 8.02 -4.02 -2.28
CA HIS A 88 8.63 -4.13 -3.62
C HIS A 88 9.57 -5.32 -3.71
N VAL A 89 10.39 -5.55 -2.66
CA VAL A 89 11.30 -6.70 -2.61
C VAL A 89 10.52 -8.00 -2.62
N ILE A 90 9.45 -8.08 -1.81
CA ILE A 90 8.58 -9.26 -1.75
C ILE A 90 7.93 -9.51 -3.12
N GLU A 91 7.37 -8.49 -3.76
CA GLU A 91 6.78 -8.62 -5.09
C GLU A 91 7.81 -9.08 -6.13
N ALA A 92 8.99 -8.46 -6.15
CA ALA A 92 10.07 -8.83 -7.06
C ALA A 92 10.47 -10.31 -6.89
N LEU A 93 10.61 -10.79 -5.64
CA LEU A 93 10.96 -12.18 -5.38
C LEU A 93 9.84 -13.15 -5.75
N ILE A 94 8.57 -12.81 -5.52
CA ILE A 94 7.42 -13.63 -5.92
C ILE A 94 7.37 -13.75 -7.45
N LEU A 95 7.49 -12.64 -8.17
CA LEU A 95 7.43 -12.62 -9.63
C LEU A 95 8.68 -13.27 -10.26
N GLY A 96 9.87 -13.05 -9.70
CA GLY A 96 11.11 -13.59 -10.24
C GLY A 96 11.32 -15.07 -9.97
N ARG A 97 10.98 -15.57 -8.77
CA ARG A 97 11.08 -17.01 -8.44
C ARG A 97 9.89 -17.83 -8.93
N GLY A 98 8.71 -17.22 -8.99
CA GLY A 98 7.50 -17.82 -9.55
C GLY A 98 7.41 -17.72 -11.08
N GLY A 99 8.10 -16.76 -11.70
CA GLY A 99 8.11 -16.52 -13.15
C GLY A 99 8.45 -17.75 -14.00
N PRO A 100 9.50 -18.52 -13.66
CA PRO A 100 9.83 -19.76 -14.36
C PRO A 100 8.72 -20.83 -14.30
N LEU A 101 7.97 -20.90 -13.20
CA LEU A 101 6.83 -21.83 -13.06
C LEU A 101 5.65 -21.45 -13.95
N VAL A 102 5.61 -20.21 -14.45
CA VAL A 102 4.57 -19.66 -15.34
C VAL A 102 5.14 -19.38 -16.74
N GLY A 103 6.36 -19.86 -17.04
CA GLY A 103 7.01 -19.68 -18.36
C GLY A 103 7.31 -18.22 -18.72
N ARG A 104 7.51 -17.33 -17.74
CA ARG A 104 7.81 -15.91 -17.96
C ARG A 104 9.29 -15.62 -17.73
N GLU A 105 9.86 -14.76 -18.58
CA GLU A 105 11.20 -14.24 -18.39
C GLU A 105 11.37 -13.58 -17.02
N VAL A 106 12.60 -13.62 -16.50
CA VAL A 106 13.01 -12.93 -15.28
C VAL A 106 12.87 -11.41 -15.50
N GLY A 107 11.72 -10.86 -15.12
CA GLY A 107 11.42 -9.45 -15.37
C GLY A 107 10.30 -8.92 -14.50
N PHE A 108 10.29 -7.59 -14.35
CA PHE A 108 9.23 -6.85 -13.68
C PHE A 108 8.35 -6.20 -14.75
N PRO A 109 7.17 -6.76 -15.07
CA PRO A 109 6.31 -6.23 -16.12
C PRO A 109 5.53 -5.00 -15.65
N LEU A 110 5.11 -4.13 -16.58
CA LEU A 110 4.39 -2.89 -16.22
C LEU A 110 3.14 -3.12 -15.38
N TRP A 111 2.42 -4.22 -15.63
CA TRP A 111 1.23 -4.56 -14.85
C TRP A 111 1.53 -4.87 -13.37
N ALA A 112 2.76 -5.23 -13.02
CA ALA A 112 3.17 -5.39 -11.62
C ALA A 112 3.20 -4.02 -10.92
N LEU A 113 3.75 -3.00 -11.58
CA LEU A 113 3.67 -1.63 -11.07
C LEU A 113 2.23 -1.15 -10.90
N GLU A 114 1.35 -1.49 -11.86
CA GLU A 114 -0.08 -1.15 -11.76
C GLU A 114 -0.75 -1.83 -10.55
N TRP A 115 -0.36 -3.06 -10.21
CA TRP A 115 -0.84 -3.70 -8.98
C TRP A 115 -0.35 -3.04 -7.72
N GLN A 116 0.85 -2.47 -7.70
CA GLN A 116 1.31 -1.69 -6.56
C GLN A 116 0.35 -0.52 -6.29
N VAL A 117 -0.15 0.17 -7.33
CA VAL A 117 -1.18 1.23 -7.16
C VAL A 117 -2.41 0.66 -6.47
N VAL A 118 -2.98 -0.44 -6.99
CA VAL A 118 -4.20 -1.05 -6.44
C VAL A 118 -4.00 -1.52 -4.99
N ALA A 119 -2.86 -2.13 -4.70
CA ALA A 119 -2.51 -2.61 -3.37
C ALA A 119 -2.40 -1.46 -2.36
N HIS A 120 -1.74 -0.34 -2.73
CA HIS A 120 -1.62 0.82 -1.86
C HIS A 120 -2.95 1.57 -1.69
N PHE A 121 -3.82 1.59 -2.69
CA PHE A 121 -5.19 2.09 -2.51
C PHE A 121 -5.99 1.24 -1.52
N SER A 122 -5.79 -0.09 -1.54
CA SER A 122 -6.40 -1.01 -0.57
C SER A 122 -5.87 -0.76 0.84
N LEU A 123 -4.56 -0.54 0.96
CA LEU A 123 -3.91 -0.17 2.21
C LEU A 123 -4.45 1.17 2.75
N ALA A 124 -4.57 2.19 1.89
CA ALA A 124 -5.13 3.51 2.22
C ALA A 124 -6.59 3.40 2.71
N ALA A 125 -7.40 2.62 2.01
CA ALA A 125 -8.82 2.42 2.33
C ALA A 125 -9.01 1.81 3.72
N VAL A 126 -8.31 0.71 3.99
CA VAL A 126 -8.41 0.00 5.27
C VAL A 126 -7.81 0.83 6.40
N GLY A 127 -6.63 1.43 6.20
CA GLY A 127 -5.98 2.27 7.20
C GLY A 127 -6.87 3.44 7.63
N THR A 128 -7.48 4.14 6.67
CA THR A 128 -8.37 5.29 6.93
C THR A 128 -9.63 4.86 7.69
N TYR A 129 -10.24 3.75 7.29
CA TYR A 129 -11.40 3.19 7.99
C TYR A 129 -11.06 2.87 9.45
N LEU A 130 -9.94 2.19 9.68
CA LEU A 130 -9.49 1.80 11.03
C LEU A 130 -9.18 3.03 11.89
N PHE A 131 -8.46 4.00 11.33
CA PHE A 131 -8.12 5.25 11.99
C PHE A 131 -9.37 6.02 12.44
N VAL A 132 -10.26 6.39 11.51
CA VAL A 132 -11.42 7.23 11.83
C VAL A 132 -12.42 6.51 12.73
N ARG A 133 -12.63 5.21 12.52
CA ARG A 133 -13.44 4.40 13.44
C ARG A 133 -12.85 4.39 14.84
N SER A 134 -11.53 4.30 14.97
CA SER A 134 -10.86 4.32 16.29
C SER A 134 -11.03 5.67 17.00
N LEU A 135 -11.01 6.78 16.27
CA LEU A 135 -11.28 8.11 16.81
C LEU A 135 -12.73 8.22 17.30
N GLY A 136 -13.70 7.84 16.47
CA GLY A 136 -15.12 7.88 16.85
C GLY A 136 -15.41 7.10 18.13
N ARG A 137 -14.78 5.93 18.30
CA ARG A 137 -14.89 5.13 19.53
C ARG A 137 -14.29 5.82 20.76
N GLN A 138 -13.19 6.55 20.59
CA GLN A 138 -12.55 7.27 21.69
C GLN A 138 -13.33 8.51 22.11
N SER A 139 -14.03 9.14 21.17
CA SER A 139 -14.91 10.29 21.42
C SER A 139 -16.29 9.90 21.96
N GLY A 140 -16.50 8.64 22.35
CA GLY A 140 -17.78 8.16 22.93
C GLY A 140 -18.92 8.01 21.93
N VAL A 141 -18.65 8.10 20.62
CA VAL A 141 -19.68 7.93 19.58
C VAL A 141 -20.14 6.47 19.53
N SER A 142 -21.43 6.27 19.28
CA SER A 142 -21.99 4.92 19.14
C SER A 142 -21.27 4.12 18.06
N TRP A 143 -21.13 2.81 18.29
CA TRP A 143 -20.36 1.94 17.42
C TRP A 143 -20.81 2.00 15.95
N ARG A 144 -22.12 2.07 15.69
CA ARG A 144 -22.69 2.16 14.34
C ARG A 144 -22.27 3.46 13.64
N ARG A 145 -22.33 4.59 14.35
CA ARG A 145 -21.93 5.90 13.82
C ARG A 145 -20.42 5.97 13.57
N ALA A 146 -19.61 5.40 14.45
CA ALA A 146 -18.15 5.30 14.25
C ALA A 146 -17.79 4.46 13.02
N ARG A 147 -18.48 3.33 12.78
CA ARG A 147 -18.33 2.54 11.55
C ARG A 147 -18.69 3.34 10.31
N PHE A 148 -19.86 3.99 10.32
CA PHE A 148 -20.34 4.77 9.19
C PHE A 148 -19.37 5.89 8.84
N GLY A 149 -18.95 6.70 9.83
CA GLY A 149 -17.96 7.75 9.63
C GLY A 149 -16.63 7.22 9.10
N GLY A 150 -16.18 6.06 9.58
CA GLY A 150 -14.97 5.40 9.06
C GLY A 150 -15.09 4.99 7.59
N VAL A 151 -16.24 4.45 7.17
CA VAL A 151 -16.49 4.08 5.76
C VAL A 151 -16.50 5.33 4.90
N ILE A 152 -17.22 6.38 5.29
CA ILE A 152 -17.27 7.63 4.53
C ILE A 152 -15.88 8.24 4.38
N ALA A 153 -15.11 8.33 5.46
CA ALA A 153 -13.75 8.85 5.40
C ALA A 153 -12.83 7.99 4.51
N SER A 154 -12.94 6.67 4.59
CA SER A 154 -12.20 5.73 3.74
C SER A 154 -12.49 5.96 2.25
N LEU A 155 -13.77 6.07 1.88
CA LEU A 155 -14.18 6.33 0.51
C LEU A 155 -13.69 7.69 0.01
N VAL A 156 -13.87 8.75 0.81
CA VAL A 156 -13.47 10.11 0.45
C VAL A 156 -11.95 10.24 0.29
N PHE A 157 -11.16 9.63 1.16
CA PHE A 157 -9.70 9.68 1.05
C PHE A 157 -9.19 8.85 -0.13
N THR A 158 -9.70 7.62 -0.28
CA THR A 158 -9.20 6.68 -1.30
C THR A 158 -9.60 7.09 -2.72
N TYR A 159 -10.82 7.61 -2.90
CA TYR A 159 -11.35 7.98 -4.22
C TYR A 159 -11.47 9.49 -4.41
N GLY A 160 -10.87 10.27 -3.51
CA GLY A 160 -10.78 11.72 -3.63
C GLY A 160 -9.80 12.13 -4.71
N GLY A 161 -10.02 13.32 -5.31
CA GLY A 161 -9.22 13.82 -6.42
C GLY A 161 -7.73 13.96 -6.15
N TYR A 162 -7.32 14.06 -4.88
CA TYR A 162 -5.91 13.97 -4.50
C TYR A 162 -5.33 12.61 -4.86
N LEU A 163 -5.80 11.51 -4.26
CA LEU A 163 -5.16 10.19 -4.41
C LEU A 163 -5.35 9.63 -5.82
N THR A 164 -6.49 9.88 -6.46
CA THR A 164 -6.77 9.42 -7.84
C THR A 164 -6.17 10.31 -8.93
N GLY A 165 -5.63 11.48 -8.55
CA GLY A 165 -5.10 12.47 -9.49
C GLY A 165 -3.64 12.21 -9.85
N PHE A 166 -2.82 13.25 -9.68
CA PHE A 166 -1.39 13.19 -10.01
C PHE A 166 -0.58 12.13 -9.23
N PRO A 167 -0.90 11.72 -7.98
CA PRO A 167 -0.10 10.72 -7.26
C PRO A 167 -0.05 9.37 -7.95
N VAL A 168 -1.06 8.99 -8.75
CA VAL A 168 -1.01 7.74 -9.54
C VAL A 168 0.17 7.75 -10.53
N GLN A 169 0.66 8.93 -10.94
CA GLN A 169 1.89 9.07 -11.71
C GLN A 169 3.17 8.96 -10.85
N GLN A 170 3.07 9.18 -9.55
CA GLN A 170 4.19 9.32 -8.62
C GLN A 170 4.07 8.35 -7.44
N MET A 171 4.59 7.13 -7.64
CA MET A 171 4.39 6.00 -6.71
C MET A 171 4.81 6.28 -5.27
N THR A 172 5.90 7.01 -5.05
CA THR A 172 6.34 7.38 -3.69
C THR A 172 5.27 8.16 -2.93
N ILE A 173 4.52 9.04 -3.60
CA ILE A 173 3.45 9.81 -2.96
C ILE A 173 2.27 8.90 -2.60
N VAL A 174 1.91 7.94 -3.46
CA VAL A 174 0.87 6.95 -3.18
C VAL A 174 1.27 6.05 -2.01
N GLU A 175 2.52 5.57 -2.00
CA GLU A 175 3.07 4.71 -0.94
C GLU A 175 2.98 5.41 0.43
N VAL A 176 3.51 6.64 0.54
CA VAL A 176 3.46 7.44 1.77
C VAL A 176 2.01 7.73 2.21
N SER A 177 1.17 8.15 1.26
CA SER A 177 -0.24 8.44 1.52
C SER A 177 -1.01 7.22 2.03
N ALA A 178 -0.65 6.03 1.55
CA ALA A 178 -1.28 4.78 1.95
C ALA A 178 -0.88 4.33 3.36
N TRP A 179 0.36 4.60 3.80
CA TRP A 179 0.83 4.28 5.15
C TRP A 179 0.39 5.29 6.21
N LEU A 180 0.20 6.56 5.83
CA LEU A 180 -0.14 7.63 6.77
C LEU A 180 -1.33 7.29 7.70
N PRO A 181 -2.48 6.78 7.21
CA PRO A 181 -3.59 6.38 8.08
C PRO A 181 -3.23 5.28 9.09
N TRP A 182 -2.28 4.40 8.77
CA TRP A 182 -1.82 3.35 9.69
C TRP A 182 -0.94 3.89 10.79
N VAL A 183 -0.08 4.87 10.49
CA VAL A 183 0.69 5.62 11.48
C VAL A 183 -0.28 6.33 12.43
N MET A 184 -1.26 7.05 11.87
CA MET A 184 -2.27 7.78 12.64
C MET A 184 -3.15 6.84 13.48
N TRP A 185 -3.52 5.68 12.95
CA TRP A 185 -4.25 4.66 13.69
C TRP A 185 -3.45 4.09 14.86
N ALA A 186 -2.15 3.81 14.65
CA ALA A 186 -1.29 3.27 15.69
C ALA A 186 -1.08 4.26 16.85
N VAL A 187 -0.75 5.53 16.51
CA VAL A 187 -0.51 6.60 17.48
C VAL A 187 -1.80 7.05 18.16
N GLY A 188 -2.89 7.18 17.39
CA GLY A 188 -4.16 7.71 17.85
C GLY A 188 -4.96 6.75 18.72
N SER A 189 -4.62 5.46 18.81
CA SER A 189 -5.42 4.48 19.53
C SER A 189 -5.07 4.40 21.02
N ARG A 190 -5.75 5.19 21.87
CA ARG A 190 -5.57 5.16 23.34
C ARG A 190 -6.20 3.89 23.97
N GLU A 191 -5.39 3.10 24.68
CA GLU A 191 -5.88 1.95 25.47
C GLU A 191 -5.96 2.33 26.95
N LYS A 192 -7.17 2.37 27.52
CA LYS A 192 -7.44 2.82 28.91
C LYS A 192 -7.28 1.73 29.99
N GLY A 193 -6.60 0.61 29.70
CA GLY A 193 -6.46 -0.50 30.65
C GLY A 193 -5.03 -0.68 31.18
N GLU A 194 -4.92 -1.14 32.42
CA GLU A 194 -3.65 -1.30 33.16
C GLU A 194 -3.20 -2.77 33.28
N GLY A 195 -3.76 -3.68 32.48
CA GLY A 195 -3.42 -5.11 32.53
C GLY A 195 -2.26 -5.52 31.60
N ARG A 196 -1.60 -6.64 31.90
CA ARG A 196 -0.54 -7.26 31.05
C ARG A 196 -0.97 -7.50 29.59
N ARG A 197 -2.27 -7.74 29.34
CA ARG A 197 -2.84 -7.84 27.98
C ARG A 197 -2.88 -6.50 27.25
N ASP A 198 -3.12 -5.42 27.97
CA ASP A 198 -3.10 -4.06 27.41
C ASP A 198 -1.66 -3.62 27.17
N THR A 199 -0.71 -3.97 28.05
CA THR A 199 0.73 -3.75 27.79
C THR A 199 1.19 -4.39 26.49
N LYS A 200 0.85 -5.67 26.25
CA LYS A 200 1.21 -6.36 25.00
C LYS A 200 0.60 -5.69 23.76
N ARG A 201 -0.66 -5.22 23.87
CA ARG A 201 -1.34 -4.52 22.77
C ARG A 201 -0.74 -3.15 22.48
N ARG A 202 -0.39 -2.40 23.52
CA ARG A 202 0.36 -1.14 23.40
C ARG A 202 1.71 -1.34 22.71
N ILE A 203 2.50 -2.33 23.11
CA ILE A 203 3.78 -2.66 22.46
C ILE A 203 3.57 -3.05 21.00
N GLY A 204 2.61 -3.95 20.72
CA GLY A 204 2.32 -4.37 19.35
C GLY A 204 1.89 -3.20 18.45
N ARG A 205 1.12 -2.26 18.97
CA ARG A 205 0.75 -1.03 18.24
C ARG A 205 1.91 -0.07 18.06
N ALA A 206 2.75 0.11 19.07
CA ALA A 206 3.93 0.96 18.96
C ALA A 206 4.90 0.38 17.90
N ALA A 207 5.11 -0.93 17.90
CA ALA A 207 5.89 -1.62 16.88
C ALA A 207 5.29 -1.45 15.48
N TRP A 208 3.97 -1.60 15.34
CA TRP A 208 3.28 -1.35 14.08
C TRP A 208 3.37 0.11 13.63
N GLY A 209 3.22 1.06 14.56
CA GLY A 209 3.34 2.49 14.27
C GLY A 209 4.74 2.86 13.83
N GLY A 210 5.77 2.33 14.49
CA GLY A 210 7.17 2.51 14.10
C GLY A 210 7.47 1.89 12.73
N LEU A 211 6.96 0.69 12.45
CA LEU A 211 7.08 0.05 11.14
C LEU A 211 6.38 0.88 10.05
N ALA A 212 5.10 1.21 10.24
CA ALA A 212 4.33 2.00 9.27
C ALA A 212 4.96 3.38 9.03
N PHE A 213 5.53 4.01 10.07
CA PHE A 213 6.24 5.26 9.94
C PHE A 213 7.54 5.09 9.15
N GLY A 214 8.34 4.07 9.46
CA GLY A 214 9.57 3.75 8.72
C GLY A 214 9.33 3.34 7.27
N LEU A 215 8.12 2.87 6.93
CA LEU A 215 7.71 2.58 5.56
C LEU A 215 7.12 3.80 4.83
N ALA A 216 6.83 4.88 5.54
CA ALA A 216 6.24 6.11 5.01
C ALA A 216 7.29 7.23 4.81
N ILE A 217 8.56 6.97 5.09
CA ILE A 217 9.68 7.92 4.95
C ILE A 217 10.78 7.29 4.10
#